data_AF-A0A1J4YM28-F1
#
_entry.id   AF-A0A1J4YM28-F1
#
_cell.length_a   1.000
_cell.length_b   1.000
_cell.length_c   1.000
_cell.angle_alpha   90.00
_cell.angle_beta   90.00
_cell.angle_gamma   90.00
#
_symmetry.space_group_name_H-M   'P 1'
#
loop_
_entity.id
_entity.type
_entity.pdbx_description
1 polymer ?
#
loop_
_entity_poly.entity_id
_entity_poly.type
_entity_poly.pdbx_seq_one_letter_code
_entity_poly.pdbx_strand_id
1 'polypeptide(L)'
;MAKTEVIELAKLDSDDVPEQLRVEYYFDFKKHPFAHQNLFETSEVNSVVSVLGRINSYAKEWLLKTISEKKKELNPVVLNQDKFQGRSLGKFNVLLEKGSIFEPSFVKGSIIKEKTYTIYLAKGAQVIGANIFLDEGNIYVGEESKIEPGAGIKGPTIIGNNNDIRQGAYFRGDIITGNGCTFRGELKNTVMMDEANFPHPSYAGDSICGYKTHFGNQATTANLGIYAIITGKENIKIKLNGQKYDLGRPKIGIILGDYSQVGCNSVSDPGTFLAPYTIVYQLSRINKGFYGPSEVLKNKPLEKNIIERAPFKKL
;
A
#
# COMPACT_ATOMS: atom_id res chain seq x y z
N MET A 1 38.34 -13.61 -2.01
CA MET A 1 37.03 -13.67 -1.36
C MET A 1 36.10 -14.44 -2.29
N ALA A 2 35.54 -15.58 -1.86
CA ALA A 2 34.58 -16.31 -2.68
C ALA A 2 33.39 -15.40 -3.00
N LYS A 3 33.01 -15.29 -4.28
CA LYS A 3 31.79 -14.58 -4.68
C LYS A 3 30.64 -15.32 -4.01
N THR A 4 29.99 -14.70 -3.02
CA THR A 4 28.73 -15.20 -2.48
C THR A 4 27.74 -15.24 -3.65
N GLU A 5 27.34 -16.44 -4.04
CA GLU A 5 26.34 -16.65 -5.09
C GLU A 5 25.05 -15.89 -4.72
N VAL A 6 24.48 -15.20 -5.70
CA VAL A 6 23.23 -14.46 -5.52
C VAL A 6 22.11 -15.35 -6.02
N ILE A 7 21.23 -15.75 -5.10
CA ILE A 7 20.10 -16.61 -5.37
C ILE A 7 18.95 -15.74 -5.87
N GLU A 8 18.42 -16.06 -7.05
CA GLU A 8 17.24 -15.37 -7.58
C GLU A 8 15.97 -15.91 -6.91
N LEU A 9 15.33 -15.11 -6.06
CA LEU A 9 14.14 -15.53 -5.31
C LEU A 9 13.01 -16.03 -6.22
N ALA A 10 12.86 -15.43 -7.41
CA ALA A 10 11.85 -15.79 -8.39
C ALA A 10 12.01 -17.20 -8.98
N LYS A 11 13.19 -17.81 -8.86
CA LYS A 11 13.52 -19.14 -9.41
C LYS A 11 13.46 -20.26 -8.37
N LEU A 12 13.22 -19.94 -7.10
CA LEU A 12 13.09 -20.94 -6.05
C LEU A 12 11.72 -21.59 -6.12
N ASP A 13 11.70 -22.92 -5.92
CA ASP A 13 10.48 -23.65 -5.62
C ASP A 13 9.93 -23.20 -4.25
N SER A 14 8.62 -23.34 -4.03
CA SER A 14 7.94 -22.84 -2.83
C SER A 14 8.57 -23.37 -1.52
N ASP A 15 9.03 -24.61 -1.54
CA ASP A 15 9.61 -25.28 -0.36
C ASP A 15 11.01 -24.74 -0.02
N ASP A 16 11.72 -24.19 -1.02
CA ASP A 16 13.08 -23.64 -0.89
C ASP A 16 13.09 -22.15 -0.52
N VAL A 17 11.95 -21.46 -0.63
CA VAL A 17 11.83 -20.06 -0.22
C VAL A 17 12.01 -19.97 1.30
N PRO A 18 12.94 -19.17 1.84
CA PRO A 18 13.11 -19.03 3.28
C PRO A 18 11.85 -18.50 3.96
N GLU A 19 11.57 -18.96 5.18
CA GLU A 19 10.35 -18.62 5.93
C GLU A 19 10.11 -17.11 6.02
N GLN A 20 11.17 -16.31 6.27
CA GLN A 20 11.09 -14.85 6.36
C GLN A 20 10.72 -14.16 5.03
N LEU A 21 10.71 -14.89 3.92
CA LEU A 21 10.26 -14.40 2.61
C LEU A 21 8.89 -14.96 2.21
N ARG A 22 8.26 -15.77 3.05
CA ARG A 22 6.91 -16.33 2.81
C ARG A 22 5.82 -15.41 3.34
N VAL A 23 4.60 -15.57 2.82
CA VAL A 23 3.45 -14.72 3.15
C VAL A 23 2.96 -14.99 4.58
N GLU A 24 2.81 -16.26 4.92
CA GLU A 24 2.30 -16.77 6.18
C GLU A 24 3.18 -16.42 7.40
N TYR A 25 4.44 -16.04 7.17
CA TYR A 25 5.32 -15.54 8.22
C TYR A 25 4.88 -14.16 8.75
N TYR A 26 4.17 -13.37 7.95
CA TYR A 26 3.74 -12.01 8.29
C TYR A 26 2.25 -11.88 8.59
N PHE A 27 1.41 -12.72 7.96
CA PHE A 27 -0.04 -12.56 7.96
C PHE A 27 -0.74 -13.86 8.31
N ASP A 28 -1.47 -13.87 9.43
CA ASP A 28 -2.28 -15.02 9.85
C ASP A 28 -3.72 -14.84 9.37
N PHE A 29 -3.99 -15.25 8.13
CA PHE A 29 -5.33 -15.14 7.54
C PHE A 29 -6.39 -16.03 8.21
N LYS A 30 -5.98 -17.07 8.95
CA LYS A 30 -6.94 -17.90 9.71
C LYS A 30 -7.47 -17.14 10.91
N LYS A 31 -6.60 -16.42 11.61
CA LYS A 31 -6.95 -15.59 12.76
C LYS A 31 -7.53 -14.23 12.37
N HIS A 32 -7.04 -13.68 11.26
CA HIS A 32 -7.39 -12.36 10.74
C HIS A 32 -7.77 -12.47 9.25
N PRO A 33 -8.99 -12.94 8.94
CA PRO A 33 -9.44 -13.07 7.55
C PRO A 33 -9.38 -11.75 6.80
N PHE A 34 -9.01 -11.80 5.52
CA PHE A 34 -8.93 -10.63 4.67
C PHE A 34 -9.71 -10.87 3.38
N ALA A 35 -10.61 -9.95 3.02
CA ALA A 35 -11.50 -10.10 1.86
C ALA A 35 -10.74 -10.29 0.54
N HIS A 36 -9.49 -9.81 0.47
CA HIS A 36 -8.63 -9.92 -0.69
C HIS A 36 -7.50 -10.96 -0.52
N GLN A 37 -7.68 -11.98 0.32
CA GLN A 37 -6.72 -13.06 0.54
C GLN A 37 -6.30 -13.78 -0.75
N ASN A 38 -7.19 -13.89 -1.74
CA ASN A 38 -6.86 -14.41 -3.08
C ASN A 38 -5.75 -13.62 -3.80
N LEU A 39 -5.37 -12.43 -3.33
CA LEU A 39 -4.17 -11.70 -3.78
C LEU A 39 -2.88 -12.49 -3.50
N PHE A 40 -2.87 -13.28 -2.43
CA PHE A 40 -1.72 -14.02 -1.93
C PHE A 40 -1.73 -15.49 -2.38
N GLU A 41 -2.91 -16.05 -2.65
CA GLU A 41 -3.10 -17.49 -2.91
C GLU A 41 -3.16 -17.77 -4.42
N THR A 42 -2.01 -17.70 -5.10
CA THR A 42 -1.89 -18.03 -6.51
C THR A 42 -0.51 -18.63 -6.81
N SER A 43 -0.39 -19.41 -7.88
CA SER A 43 0.88 -19.97 -8.35
C SER A 43 1.90 -18.91 -8.78
N GLU A 44 1.46 -17.68 -9.09
CA GLU A 44 2.35 -16.55 -9.40
C GLU A 44 3.04 -15.96 -8.16
N VAL A 45 2.53 -16.24 -6.96
CA VAL A 45 3.08 -15.75 -5.70
C VAL A 45 3.96 -16.84 -5.10
N ASN A 46 5.26 -16.64 -5.23
CA ASN A 46 6.26 -17.51 -4.60
C ASN A 46 6.82 -16.94 -3.29
N SER A 47 6.58 -15.66 -2.99
CA SER A 47 7.12 -14.97 -1.82
C SER A 47 6.25 -13.76 -1.48
N VAL A 48 6.37 -13.24 -0.25
CA VAL A 48 5.68 -12.01 0.14
C VAL A 48 6.05 -10.81 -0.74
N VAL A 49 7.24 -10.83 -1.34
CA VAL A 49 7.71 -9.76 -2.24
C VAL A 49 7.07 -9.84 -3.62
N SER A 50 6.80 -11.03 -4.16
CA SER A 50 6.17 -11.16 -5.49
C SER A 50 4.73 -10.67 -5.50
N VAL A 51 4.04 -10.69 -4.35
CA VAL A 51 2.71 -10.09 -4.17
C VAL A 51 2.67 -8.63 -4.63
N LEU A 52 3.71 -7.84 -4.34
CA LEU A 52 3.80 -6.43 -4.74
C LEU A 52 3.75 -6.22 -6.27
N GLY A 53 4.02 -7.27 -7.07
CA GLY A 53 3.94 -7.22 -8.54
C GLY A 53 2.53 -7.46 -9.06
N ARG A 54 1.68 -8.08 -8.23
CA ARG A 54 0.34 -8.53 -8.58
C ARG A 54 -0.77 -7.58 -8.16
N ILE A 55 -0.49 -6.63 -7.26
CA ILE A 55 -1.48 -5.68 -6.74
C ILE A 55 -2.28 -5.00 -7.86
N ASN A 56 -1.61 -4.50 -8.91
CA ASN A 56 -2.26 -3.84 -10.05
C ASN A 56 -3.22 -4.77 -10.81
N SER A 57 -2.75 -5.96 -11.22
CA SER A 57 -3.56 -6.90 -12.01
C SER A 57 -4.74 -7.42 -11.19
N TYR A 58 -4.49 -7.85 -9.96
CA TYR A 58 -5.53 -8.30 -9.03
C TYR A 58 -6.59 -7.22 -8.80
N ALA A 59 -6.18 -5.97 -8.50
CA ALA A 59 -7.13 -4.90 -8.25
C ALA A 59 -8.00 -4.63 -9.48
N LYS A 60 -7.40 -4.58 -10.68
CA LYS A 60 -8.16 -4.37 -11.93
C LYS A 60 -9.17 -5.48 -12.18
N GLU A 61 -8.76 -6.74 -12.04
CA GLU A 61 -9.63 -7.91 -12.23
C GLU A 61 -10.79 -7.92 -11.22
N TRP A 62 -10.47 -7.75 -9.95
CA TRP A 62 -11.46 -7.71 -8.88
C TRP A 62 -12.46 -6.57 -9.06
N LEU A 63 -11.98 -5.36 -9.40
CA LEU A 63 -12.83 -4.19 -9.65
C LEU A 63 -13.76 -4.42 -10.84
N LEU A 64 -13.25 -4.94 -11.95
CA LEU A 64 -14.05 -5.23 -13.14
C LEU A 64 -15.17 -6.23 -12.84
N LYS A 65 -14.83 -7.33 -12.16
CA LYS A 65 -15.78 -8.36 -11.77
C LYS A 65 -16.85 -7.81 -10.82
N THR A 66 -16.42 -7.23 -9.70
CA THR A 66 -17.30 -6.78 -8.62
C THR A 66 -18.26 -5.69 -9.08
N ILE A 67 -17.76 -4.69 -9.83
CA ILE A 67 -18.60 -3.61 -10.35
C ILE A 67 -19.63 -4.15 -11.34
N SER A 68 -19.27 -5.12 -12.19
CA SER A 68 -20.19 -5.76 -13.14
C SER A 68 -21.31 -6.52 -12.44
N GLU A 69 -20.98 -7.29 -11.40
CA GLU A 69 -21.94 -8.03 -10.57
C GLU A 69 -22.91 -7.08 -9.86
N LYS A 70 -22.38 -6.08 -9.13
CA LYS A 70 -23.18 -5.08 -8.42
C LYS A 70 -24.08 -4.26 -9.33
N LYS A 71 -23.63 -3.92 -10.54
CA LYS A 71 -24.44 -3.20 -11.53
C LYS A 71 -25.69 -4.00 -11.95
N LYS A 72 -25.57 -5.33 -12.08
CA LYS A 72 -26.69 -6.21 -12.43
C LYS A 72 -27.68 -6.36 -11.28
N GLU A 73 -27.18 -6.45 -10.05
CA GLU A 73 -27.99 -6.71 -8.86
C GLU A 73 -28.79 -5.49 -8.38
N LEU A 74 -28.19 -4.30 -8.42
CA LEU A 74 -28.68 -3.15 -7.65
C LEU A 74 -29.19 -1.98 -8.49
N ASN A 75 -29.11 -2.08 -9.82
CA ASN A 75 -29.46 -1.02 -10.77
C ASN A 75 -29.01 0.40 -10.31
N PRO A 76 -27.70 0.59 -10.03
CA PRO A 76 -27.19 1.82 -9.42
C PRO A 76 -27.40 3.04 -10.33
N VAL A 77 -27.49 4.23 -9.71
CA VAL A 77 -27.56 5.49 -10.47
C VAL A 77 -26.28 5.66 -11.27
N VAL A 78 -26.41 5.80 -12.59
CA VAL A 78 -25.28 6.04 -13.49
C VAL A 78 -25.17 7.54 -13.79
N LEU A 79 -24.14 8.20 -13.24
CA LEU A 79 -23.73 9.52 -13.69
C LEU A 79 -22.59 9.36 -14.71
N ASN A 80 -22.82 9.86 -15.92
CA ASN A 80 -21.79 10.02 -16.92
C ASN A 80 -21.41 11.51 -17.01
N GLN A 81 -20.43 11.84 -17.86
CA GLN A 81 -19.97 13.22 -18.02
C GLN A 81 -21.12 14.21 -18.33
N ASP A 82 -22.13 13.79 -19.08
CA ASP A 82 -23.26 14.65 -19.48
C ASP A 82 -24.25 14.93 -18.33
N LYS A 83 -24.32 14.02 -17.35
CA LYS A 83 -25.23 14.09 -16.19
C LYS A 83 -24.56 14.64 -14.93
N PHE A 84 -23.23 14.62 -14.86
CA PHE A 84 -22.48 15.10 -13.72
C PHE A 84 -22.34 16.62 -13.79
N GLN A 85 -22.89 17.34 -12.79
CA GLN A 85 -22.90 18.80 -12.76
C GLN A 85 -21.61 19.42 -12.21
N GLY A 86 -20.71 18.62 -11.62
CA GLY A 86 -19.47 19.10 -11.04
C GLY A 86 -18.34 19.30 -12.07
N ARG A 87 -17.21 19.83 -11.60
CA ARG A 87 -16.02 20.02 -12.44
C ARG A 87 -15.44 18.67 -12.86
N SER A 88 -15.31 18.44 -14.16
CA SER A 88 -14.75 17.20 -14.67
C SER A 88 -14.02 17.37 -16.00
N LEU A 89 -13.21 16.37 -16.36
CA LEU A 89 -12.53 16.26 -17.65
C LEU A 89 -12.50 14.80 -18.10
N GLY A 90 -12.88 14.52 -19.34
CA GLY A 90 -12.83 13.17 -19.93
C GLY A 90 -14.01 12.29 -19.52
N LYS A 91 -14.02 11.05 -20.02
CA LYS A 91 -15.11 10.08 -19.85
C LYS A 91 -14.92 9.24 -18.60
N PHE A 92 -15.98 9.12 -17.81
CA PHE A 92 -16.06 8.27 -16.62
C PHE A 92 -17.50 7.85 -16.36
N ASN A 93 -17.67 6.84 -15.50
CA ASN A 93 -18.94 6.45 -14.93
C ASN A 93 -18.87 6.56 -13.40
N VAL A 94 -19.99 6.92 -12.80
CA VAL A 94 -20.21 6.85 -11.34
C VAL A 94 -21.40 5.93 -11.11
N LEU A 95 -21.26 4.96 -10.21
CA LEU A 95 -22.32 4.07 -9.78
C LEU A 95 -22.54 4.26 -8.28
N LEU A 96 -23.78 4.58 -7.91
CA LEU A 96 -24.17 4.92 -6.53
C LEU A 96 -25.21 3.94 -6.01
N GLU A 97 -24.92 3.28 -4.88
CA GLU A 97 -25.93 2.61 -4.06
C GLU A 97 -26.72 3.61 -3.20
N LYS A 98 -27.84 3.16 -2.61
CA LYS A 98 -28.71 3.97 -1.76
C LYS A 98 -27.94 4.61 -0.60
N GLY A 99 -28.13 5.91 -0.42
CA GLY A 99 -27.55 6.69 0.69
C GLY A 99 -26.08 7.06 0.49
N SER A 100 -25.45 6.66 -0.62
CA SER A 100 -24.12 7.15 -0.97
C SER A 100 -24.15 8.61 -1.45
N ILE A 101 -23.06 9.33 -1.21
CA ILE A 101 -22.89 10.74 -1.58
C ILE A 101 -21.65 10.88 -2.45
N PHE A 102 -21.81 11.49 -3.63
CA PHE A 102 -20.71 11.76 -4.55
C PHE A 102 -20.68 13.23 -4.95
N GLU A 103 -19.97 14.01 -4.15
CA GLU A 103 -19.78 15.47 -4.31
C GLU A 103 -18.27 15.81 -4.37
N PRO A 104 -17.52 15.32 -5.37
CA PRO A 104 -16.08 15.57 -5.46
C PRO A 104 -15.79 17.01 -5.89
N SER A 105 -14.60 17.51 -5.54
CA SER A 105 -14.09 18.80 -6.05
C SER A 105 -13.78 18.75 -7.54
N PHE A 106 -13.29 17.60 -8.02
CA PHE A 106 -12.93 17.38 -9.42
C PHE A 106 -12.91 15.89 -9.78
N VAL A 107 -13.35 15.55 -10.99
CA VAL A 107 -13.22 14.21 -11.57
C VAL A 107 -12.43 14.25 -12.87
N LYS A 108 -11.30 13.54 -12.92
CA LYS A 108 -10.54 13.30 -14.15
C LYS A 108 -10.87 11.90 -14.69
N GLY A 109 -11.72 11.81 -15.71
CA GLY A 109 -11.91 10.60 -16.49
C GLY A 109 -10.85 10.40 -17.57
N SER A 110 -11.07 9.38 -18.39
CA SER A 110 -10.20 9.06 -19.53
C SER A 110 -10.44 10.04 -20.69
N ILE A 111 -9.34 10.58 -21.24
CA ILE A 111 -9.37 11.39 -22.47
C ILE A 111 -9.28 10.53 -23.75
N ILE A 112 -9.01 9.22 -23.60
CA ILE A 112 -8.93 8.28 -24.71
C ILE A 112 -10.36 7.82 -25.05
N LYS A 113 -10.79 8.05 -26.30
CA LYS A 113 -12.21 7.93 -26.73
C LYS A 113 -12.91 6.62 -26.33
N GLU A 114 -12.20 5.50 -26.31
CA GLU A 114 -12.75 4.16 -26.07
C GLU A 114 -12.56 3.64 -24.64
N LYS A 115 -11.75 4.31 -23.81
CA LYS A 115 -11.54 3.91 -22.43
C LYS A 115 -12.45 4.73 -21.52
N THR A 116 -13.21 4.05 -20.68
CA THR A 116 -14.02 4.67 -19.62
C THR A 116 -13.86 3.83 -18.36
N TYR A 117 -13.53 4.50 -17.25
CA TYR A 117 -13.42 3.85 -15.95
C TYR A 117 -14.57 4.29 -15.03
N THR A 118 -14.83 3.45 -14.04
CA THR A 118 -15.97 3.59 -13.15
C THR A 118 -15.50 3.75 -11.72
N ILE A 119 -16.09 4.72 -11.01
CA ILE A 119 -16.09 4.72 -9.55
C ILE A 119 -17.42 4.15 -9.05
N TYR A 120 -17.34 3.24 -8.08
CA TYR A 120 -18.49 2.64 -7.42
C TYR A 120 -18.50 3.00 -5.94
N LEU A 121 -19.62 3.53 -5.45
CA LEU A 121 -19.84 3.82 -4.04
C LEU A 121 -20.93 2.88 -3.49
N ALA A 122 -20.56 2.05 -2.53
CA ALA A 122 -21.48 1.19 -1.81
C ALA A 122 -22.37 2.00 -0.86
N LYS A 123 -23.36 1.34 -0.25
CA LYS A 123 -24.31 1.95 0.69
C LYS A 123 -23.61 2.82 1.73
N GLY A 124 -24.10 4.06 1.87
CA GLY A 124 -23.61 5.03 2.85
C GLY A 124 -22.20 5.58 2.60
N ALA A 125 -21.49 5.13 1.55
CA ALA A 125 -20.17 5.66 1.22
C ALA A 125 -20.24 7.14 0.80
N GLN A 126 -19.26 7.92 1.23
CA GLN A 126 -19.24 9.38 1.00
C GLN A 126 -17.92 9.81 0.37
N VAL A 127 -18.03 10.54 -0.75
CA VAL A 127 -16.92 11.27 -1.38
C VAL A 127 -17.30 12.74 -1.38
N ILE A 128 -16.64 13.54 -0.54
CA ILE A 128 -16.97 14.96 -0.36
C ILE A 128 -15.71 15.77 -0.59
N GLY A 129 -15.72 16.67 -1.58
CA GLY A 129 -14.63 17.61 -1.86
C GLY A 129 -13.30 16.97 -2.28
N ALA A 130 -13.26 15.68 -2.60
CA ALA A 130 -12.06 14.98 -3.04
C ALA A 130 -11.79 15.13 -4.55
N ASN A 131 -10.53 14.92 -4.96
CA ASN A 131 -10.15 14.81 -6.37
C ASN A 131 -10.08 13.33 -6.76
N ILE A 132 -10.88 12.95 -7.76
CA ILE A 132 -11.01 11.56 -8.21
C ILE A 132 -10.39 11.42 -9.60
N PHE A 133 -9.47 10.47 -9.77
CA PHE A 133 -8.78 10.22 -11.03
C PHE A 133 -9.11 8.81 -11.54
N LEU A 134 -9.91 8.77 -12.59
CA LEU A 134 -10.44 7.62 -13.33
C LEU A 134 -9.89 7.58 -14.76
N ASP A 135 -8.59 7.84 -14.92
CA ASP A 135 -7.87 7.78 -16.19
C ASP A 135 -6.98 6.54 -16.34
N GLU A 136 -6.69 5.84 -15.24
CA GLU A 136 -5.79 4.67 -15.21
C GLU A 136 -6.44 3.39 -14.62
N GLY A 137 -7.63 3.49 -14.03
CA GLY A 137 -8.34 2.34 -13.46
C GLY A 137 -9.67 2.69 -12.79
N ASN A 138 -10.43 1.65 -12.42
CA ASN A 138 -11.68 1.78 -11.66
C ASN A 138 -11.41 2.07 -10.18
N ILE A 139 -12.41 2.57 -9.46
CA ILE A 139 -12.32 2.78 -8.01
C ILE A 139 -13.55 2.15 -7.34
N TYR A 140 -13.35 1.46 -6.23
CA TYR A 140 -14.43 0.96 -5.37
C TYR A 140 -14.30 1.58 -3.99
N VAL A 141 -15.41 2.10 -3.46
CA VAL A 141 -15.53 2.64 -2.10
C VAL A 141 -16.58 1.83 -1.35
N GLY A 142 -16.14 1.08 -0.35
CA GLY A 142 -16.97 0.20 0.48
C GLY A 142 -17.94 0.94 1.39
N GLU A 143 -18.80 0.17 2.06
CA GLU A 143 -19.91 0.67 2.84
C GLU A 143 -19.45 1.59 3.97
N GLU A 144 -20.17 2.68 4.18
CA GLU A 144 -19.93 3.66 5.25
C GLU A 144 -18.51 4.27 5.28
N SER A 145 -17.71 4.06 4.22
CA SER A 145 -16.39 4.68 4.07
C SER A 145 -16.51 6.14 3.66
N LYS A 146 -15.66 6.98 4.25
CA LYS A 146 -15.69 8.44 4.09
C LYS A 146 -14.39 8.92 3.48
N ILE A 147 -14.51 9.73 2.44
CA ILE A 147 -13.39 10.42 1.80
C ILE A 147 -13.60 11.91 2.01
N GLU A 148 -12.72 12.51 2.82
CA GLU A 148 -12.76 13.91 3.22
C GLU A 148 -12.33 14.87 2.09
N PRO A 149 -12.70 16.16 2.19
CA PRO A 149 -12.28 17.18 1.24
C PRO A 149 -10.75 17.28 1.09
N GLY A 150 -10.31 17.48 -0.14
CA GLY A 150 -8.88 17.63 -0.46
C GLY A 150 -8.08 16.32 -0.54
N ALA A 151 -8.69 15.16 -0.27
CA ALA A 151 -8.07 13.87 -0.60
C ALA A 151 -7.97 13.69 -2.13
N GLY A 152 -6.97 12.95 -2.59
CA GLY A 152 -6.76 12.60 -4.01
C GLY A 152 -6.72 11.09 -4.20
N ILE A 153 -7.63 10.52 -4.99
CA ILE A 153 -7.73 9.07 -5.18
C ILE A 153 -7.60 8.72 -6.66
N LYS A 154 -6.57 7.95 -7.00
CA LYS A 154 -6.34 7.42 -8.35
C LYS A 154 -6.75 5.95 -8.46
N GLY A 155 -7.37 5.58 -9.58
CA GLY A 155 -7.59 4.18 -9.94
C GLY A 155 -6.31 3.49 -10.47
N PRO A 156 -6.20 2.15 -10.35
CA PRO A 156 -7.13 1.26 -9.68
C PRO A 156 -6.99 1.34 -8.15
N THR A 157 -8.11 1.45 -7.42
CA THR A 157 -8.11 1.50 -5.96
C THR A 157 -9.33 0.77 -5.39
N ILE A 158 -9.11 -0.09 -4.40
CA ILE A 158 -10.16 -0.76 -3.62
C ILE A 158 -10.11 -0.24 -2.19
N ILE A 159 -11.17 0.44 -1.78
CA ILE A 159 -11.39 0.89 -0.41
C ILE A 159 -12.44 -0.02 0.23
N GLY A 160 -12.08 -0.72 1.31
CA GLY A 160 -13.01 -1.57 2.05
C GLY A 160 -14.07 -0.78 2.82
N ASN A 161 -14.74 -1.40 3.77
CA ASN A 161 -15.84 -0.79 4.52
C ASN A 161 -15.33 0.00 5.74
N ASN A 162 -16.09 1.00 6.16
CA ASN A 162 -15.85 1.79 7.37
C ASN A 162 -14.46 2.45 7.43
N ASN A 163 -13.92 2.86 6.28
CA ASN A 163 -12.63 3.54 6.20
C ASN A 163 -12.79 5.06 6.35
N ASP A 164 -11.81 5.69 7.00
CA ASP A 164 -11.68 7.14 7.12
C ASP A 164 -10.48 7.63 6.28
N ILE A 165 -10.75 8.17 5.09
CA ILE A 165 -9.74 8.77 4.22
C ILE A 165 -9.73 10.28 4.45
N ARG A 166 -8.79 10.72 5.29
CA ARG A 166 -8.71 12.09 5.79
C ARG A 166 -8.17 13.09 4.78
N GLN A 167 -8.40 14.36 5.06
CA GLN A 167 -7.92 15.48 4.28
C GLN A 167 -6.41 15.41 4.03
N GLY A 168 -6.03 15.48 2.75
CA GLY A 168 -4.65 15.44 2.29
C GLY A 168 -4.13 14.03 1.97
N ALA A 169 -4.92 12.98 2.18
CA ALA A 169 -4.58 11.64 1.71
C ALA A 169 -4.37 11.64 0.19
N TYR A 170 -3.33 10.97 -0.27
CA TYR A 170 -3.06 10.83 -1.71
C TYR A 170 -2.81 9.38 -2.08
N PHE A 171 -3.82 8.73 -2.67
CA PHE A 171 -3.72 7.36 -3.15
C PHE A 171 -3.37 7.39 -4.63
N ARG A 172 -2.17 6.90 -4.96
CA ARG A 172 -1.59 6.97 -6.31
C ARG A 172 -2.02 5.85 -7.24
N GLY A 173 -2.98 5.03 -6.81
CA GLY A 173 -3.39 3.82 -7.51
C GLY A 173 -2.61 2.60 -7.01
N ASP A 174 -3.10 1.44 -7.43
CA ASP A 174 -2.66 0.12 -6.97
C ASP A 174 -2.80 0.00 -5.45
N ILE A 175 -3.93 0.46 -4.92
CA ILE A 175 -4.21 0.43 -3.48
C ILE A 175 -5.32 -0.57 -3.21
N ILE A 176 -5.10 -1.42 -2.21
CA ILE A 176 -6.11 -2.34 -1.67
C ILE A 176 -6.14 -2.14 -0.17
N THR A 177 -7.28 -1.72 0.35
CA THR A 177 -7.47 -1.57 1.80
C THR A 177 -8.52 -2.55 2.30
N GLY A 178 -8.33 -3.03 3.53
CA GLY A 178 -9.31 -3.74 4.31
C GLY A 178 -10.36 -2.83 4.91
N ASN A 179 -10.97 -3.30 5.99
CA ASN A 179 -12.02 -2.58 6.69
C ASN A 179 -11.50 -1.79 7.90
N GLY A 180 -12.16 -0.68 8.25
CA GLY A 180 -11.90 0.01 9.51
C GLY A 180 -10.55 0.71 9.61
N CYS A 181 -9.95 1.07 8.47
CA CYS A 181 -8.65 1.73 8.41
C CYS A 181 -8.77 3.25 8.32
N THR A 182 -7.73 3.94 8.77
CA THR A 182 -7.61 5.40 8.74
C THR A 182 -6.39 5.83 7.94
N PHE A 183 -6.56 6.78 7.01
CA PHE A 183 -5.49 7.21 6.11
C PHE A 183 -5.42 8.73 5.99
N ARG A 184 -4.20 9.29 5.99
CA ARG A 184 -3.95 10.72 5.67
C ARG A 184 -2.71 10.96 4.79
N GLY A 185 -1.77 10.02 4.74
CA GLY A 185 -0.55 10.18 3.95
C GLY A 185 -0.69 9.77 2.47
N GLU A 186 0.46 9.67 1.79
CA GLU A 186 0.58 9.20 0.42
C GLU A 186 0.78 7.68 0.39
N LEU A 187 -0.08 6.97 -0.37
CA LEU A 187 0.05 5.54 -0.63
C LEU A 187 0.28 5.29 -2.12
N LYS A 188 1.12 4.29 -2.45
CA LYS A 188 1.34 3.86 -3.84
C LYS A 188 1.68 2.38 -3.93
N ASN A 189 0.95 1.59 -4.72
CA ASN A 189 1.19 0.14 -4.85
C ASN A 189 1.28 -0.54 -3.47
N THR A 190 0.19 -0.45 -2.70
CA THR A 190 0.20 -0.80 -1.27
C THR A 190 -1.07 -1.56 -0.87
N VAL A 191 -0.88 -2.57 -0.03
CA VAL A 191 -1.96 -3.31 0.63
C VAL A 191 -1.98 -2.93 2.11
N MET A 192 -3.15 -2.55 2.62
CA MET A 192 -3.40 -2.22 4.03
C MET A 192 -4.55 -3.11 4.50
N MET A 193 -4.27 -4.16 5.26
CA MET A 193 -5.30 -5.10 5.72
C MET A 193 -6.21 -4.47 6.79
N ASP A 194 -7.18 -5.23 7.29
CA ASP A 194 -8.19 -4.75 8.23
C ASP A 194 -7.56 -4.06 9.46
N GLU A 195 -8.13 -2.91 9.83
CA GLU A 195 -7.73 -2.05 10.94
C GLU A 195 -6.26 -1.55 10.87
N ALA A 196 -5.60 -1.65 9.72
CA ALA A 196 -4.27 -1.08 9.48
C ALA A 196 -4.32 0.44 9.30
N ASN A 197 -3.57 1.20 10.10
CA ASN A 197 -3.70 2.66 10.17
C ASN A 197 -2.44 3.40 9.68
N PHE A 198 -2.66 4.36 8.78
CA PHE A 198 -1.68 5.35 8.30
C PHE A 198 -2.24 6.79 8.43
N PRO A 199 -2.56 7.23 9.66
CA PRO A 199 -3.49 8.33 9.91
C PRO A 199 -2.89 9.74 9.80
N HIS A 200 -1.61 9.85 9.45
CA HIS A 200 -0.86 11.09 9.44
C HIS A 200 -0.12 11.32 8.11
N PRO A 201 0.30 12.57 7.79
CA PRO A 201 1.09 12.84 6.60
C PRO A 201 2.42 12.09 6.63
N SER A 202 2.60 11.20 5.67
CA SER A 202 3.83 10.45 5.42
C SER A 202 3.72 9.74 4.05
N TYR A 203 4.66 8.86 3.71
CA TYR A 203 4.66 8.08 2.46
C TYR A 203 4.87 6.59 2.73
N ALA A 204 3.98 5.77 2.16
CA ALA A 204 4.12 4.32 2.08
C ALA A 204 3.96 3.85 0.63
N GLY A 205 5.00 3.23 0.09
CA GLY A 205 5.05 2.82 -1.31
C GLY A 205 5.59 1.42 -1.48
N ASP A 206 5.02 0.63 -2.39
CA ASP A 206 5.45 -0.74 -2.66
C ASP A 206 5.51 -1.58 -1.35
N SER A 207 4.44 -1.53 -0.56
CA SER A 207 4.38 -2.05 0.81
C SER A 207 3.16 -2.95 1.07
N ILE A 208 3.25 -3.84 2.05
CA ILE A 208 2.13 -4.70 2.50
C ILE A 208 2.07 -4.61 4.02
N CYS A 209 0.93 -4.17 4.55
CA CYS A 209 0.73 -3.96 5.98
C CYS A 209 -0.42 -4.84 6.47
N GLY A 210 -0.11 -5.68 7.45
CA GLY A 210 -1.00 -6.68 8.03
C GLY A 210 -2.08 -6.10 8.93
N TYR A 211 -2.85 -7.00 9.54
CA TYR A 211 -3.94 -6.69 10.44
C TYR A 211 -3.46 -5.82 11.61
N LYS A 212 -4.21 -4.76 11.94
CA LYS A 212 -3.90 -3.87 13.08
C LYS A 212 -2.49 -3.30 13.11
N THR A 213 -1.88 -3.12 11.95
CA THR A 213 -0.61 -2.41 11.85
C THR A 213 -0.80 -0.91 12.01
N HIS A 214 0.22 -0.19 12.50
CA HIS A 214 0.08 1.25 12.74
C HIS A 214 1.37 2.02 12.44
N PHE A 215 1.22 3.17 11.79
CA PHE A 215 2.29 4.14 11.59
C PHE A 215 2.04 5.40 12.42
N GLY A 216 3.03 5.77 13.22
CA GLY A 216 3.08 7.06 13.90
C GLY A 216 3.20 8.22 12.91
N ASN A 217 3.01 9.43 13.41
CA ASN A 217 3.14 10.64 12.59
C ASN A 217 4.50 10.71 11.89
N GLN A 218 4.50 11.02 10.59
CA GLN A 218 5.72 11.15 9.76
C GLN A 218 6.57 9.87 9.66
N ALA A 219 6.04 8.69 10.00
CA ALA A 219 6.72 7.41 9.82
C ALA A 219 6.71 6.96 8.35
N THR A 220 7.87 6.98 7.68
CA THR A 220 7.97 6.89 6.21
C THR A 220 8.66 5.60 5.75
N THR A 221 8.19 5.01 4.65
CA THR A 221 8.83 3.84 4.03
C THR A 221 9.57 4.25 2.76
N ALA A 222 10.90 4.26 2.77
CA ALA A 222 11.65 4.43 1.52
C ALA A 222 11.47 3.16 0.67
N ASN A 223 11.21 3.32 -0.64
CA ASN A 223 11.01 2.19 -1.54
C ASN A 223 12.00 2.13 -2.70
N LEU A 224 12.96 3.05 -2.80
CA LEU A 224 14.00 3.03 -3.82
C LEU A 224 15.34 3.40 -3.17
N GLY A 225 16.41 2.69 -3.54
CA GLY A 225 17.75 2.98 -3.03
C GLY A 225 18.21 4.38 -3.43
N ILE A 226 18.85 5.09 -2.49
CA ILE A 226 19.28 6.49 -2.68
C ILE A 226 20.26 6.71 -3.84
N TYR A 227 21.02 5.67 -4.20
CA TYR A 227 21.98 5.72 -5.30
C TYR A 227 21.40 5.27 -6.65
N ALA A 228 20.13 4.85 -6.71
CA ALA A 228 19.55 4.22 -7.90
C ALA A 228 19.50 5.13 -9.15
N ILE A 229 19.58 6.45 -8.99
CA ILE A 229 19.68 7.39 -10.11
C ILE A 229 21.10 7.41 -10.71
N ILE A 230 22.12 7.14 -9.88
CA ILE A 230 23.53 7.17 -10.27
C ILE A 230 23.97 5.78 -10.75
N THR A 231 23.59 4.72 -10.03
CA THR A 231 24.02 3.34 -10.30
C THR A 231 23.05 2.56 -11.18
N GLY A 232 21.91 3.16 -11.53
CA GLY A 232 20.79 2.44 -12.14
C GLY A 232 19.89 1.75 -11.11
N LYS A 233 18.69 1.36 -11.56
CA LYS A 233 17.66 0.71 -10.74
C LYS A 233 17.92 -0.79 -10.65
N GLU A 234 18.93 -1.19 -9.90
CA GLU A 234 19.15 -2.60 -9.58
C GLU A 234 18.06 -3.16 -8.66
N ASN A 235 17.81 -4.47 -8.77
CA ASN A 235 16.96 -5.16 -7.82
C ASN A 235 17.52 -5.09 -6.39
N ILE A 236 16.61 -4.99 -5.43
CA ILE A 236 16.96 -5.04 -4.02
C ILE A 236 17.44 -6.45 -3.69
N LYS A 237 18.69 -6.55 -3.23
CA LYS A 237 19.29 -7.79 -2.75
C LYS A 237 19.37 -7.76 -1.22
N ILE A 238 18.99 -8.85 -0.55
CA ILE A 238 19.01 -8.98 0.92
C ILE A 238 19.85 -10.18 1.35
N LYS A 239 20.46 -10.12 2.54
CA LYS A 239 21.18 -11.25 3.12
C LYS A 239 20.31 -11.95 4.15
N LEU A 240 20.29 -13.28 4.11
CA LEU A 240 19.57 -14.12 5.05
C LEU A 240 20.35 -15.43 5.20
N ASN A 241 20.60 -15.87 6.44
CA ASN A 241 21.31 -17.12 6.75
C ASN A 241 22.65 -17.31 5.99
N GLY A 242 23.42 -16.22 5.84
CA GLY A 242 24.71 -16.24 5.14
C GLY A 242 24.61 -16.22 3.60
N GLN A 243 23.42 -16.41 3.04
CA GLN A 243 23.14 -16.33 1.60
C GLN A 243 22.64 -14.95 1.20
N LYS A 244 22.73 -14.62 -0.09
CA LYS A 244 22.27 -13.36 -0.65
C LYS A 244 21.17 -13.64 -1.67
N TYR A 245 20.00 -13.05 -1.47
CA TYR A 245 18.83 -13.22 -2.32
C TYR A 245 18.58 -11.95 -3.13
N ASP A 246 18.38 -12.09 -4.44
CA ASP A 246 17.82 -11.06 -5.30
C ASP A 246 16.29 -11.12 -5.23
N LEU A 247 15.67 -10.03 -4.77
CA LEU A 247 14.22 -9.96 -4.55
C LEU A 247 13.43 -9.66 -5.83
N GLY A 248 14.08 -9.62 -6.99
CA GLY A 248 13.42 -9.52 -8.29
C GLY A 248 12.87 -8.15 -8.66
N ARG A 249 13.03 -7.13 -7.79
CA ARG A 249 12.52 -5.78 -8.05
C ARG A 249 13.36 -4.67 -7.43
N PRO A 250 13.45 -3.50 -8.10
CA PRO A 250 14.22 -2.35 -7.60
C PRO A 250 13.45 -1.53 -6.57
N LYS A 251 12.14 -1.76 -6.42
CA LYS A 251 11.28 -1.04 -5.47
C LYS A 251 10.52 -1.96 -4.53
N ILE A 252 10.81 -1.81 -3.25
CA ILE A 252 10.17 -2.49 -2.10
C ILE A 252 10.22 -1.50 -0.95
N GLY A 253 9.06 -1.16 -0.39
CA GLY A 253 8.98 -0.40 0.86
C GLY A 253 9.14 -1.33 2.06
N ILE A 254 8.05 -1.48 2.82
CA ILE A 254 8.00 -2.31 4.02
C ILE A 254 7.00 -3.47 3.86
N ILE A 255 7.37 -4.65 4.37
CA ILE A 255 6.44 -5.71 4.71
C ILE A 255 6.25 -5.66 6.22
N LEU A 256 5.06 -5.28 6.67
CA LEU A 256 4.74 -5.01 8.06
C LEU A 256 3.73 -6.07 8.53
N GLY A 257 4.20 -7.07 9.28
CA GLY A 257 3.37 -8.18 9.76
C GLY A 257 2.37 -7.75 10.83
N ASP A 258 1.39 -8.61 11.11
CA ASP A 258 0.25 -8.32 11.98
C ASP A 258 0.66 -7.70 13.33
N TYR A 259 -0.11 -6.70 13.79
CA TYR A 259 0.10 -5.93 15.02
C TYR A 259 1.42 -5.16 15.15
N SER A 260 2.23 -5.10 14.09
CA SER A 260 3.49 -4.35 14.10
C SER A 260 3.25 -2.85 13.99
N GLN A 261 4.15 -2.07 14.59
CA GLN A 261 4.00 -0.62 14.69
C GLN A 261 5.30 0.10 14.36
N VAL A 262 5.20 1.19 13.61
CA VAL A 262 6.32 2.06 13.28
C VAL A 262 6.14 3.41 13.97
N GLY A 263 7.00 3.73 14.93
CA GLY A 263 6.91 4.96 15.73
C GLY A 263 7.11 6.24 14.91
N CYS A 264 6.70 7.37 15.49
CA CYS A 264 6.74 8.68 14.83
C CYS A 264 8.14 9.05 14.33
N ASN A 265 8.21 9.71 13.16
CA ASN A 265 9.46 10.16 12.55
C ASN A 265 10.49 9.05 12.27
N SER A 266 10.08 7.78 12.30
CA SER A 266 10.94 6.67 11.90
C SER A 266 10.94 6.50 10.39
N VAL A 267 12.05 6.02 9.84
CA VAL A 267 12.21 5.78 8.41
C VAL A 267 12.73 4.38 8.20
N SER A 268 12.06 3.60 7.35
CA SER A 268 12.56 2.31 6.90
C SER A 268 13.29 2.45 5.57
N ASP A 269 14.46 1.80 5.44
CA ASP A 269 15.14 1.63 4.18
C ASP A 269 14.33 0.69 3.24
N PRO A 270 14.56 0.72 1.92
CA PRO A 270 13.90 -0.20 0.99
C PRO A 270 14.21 -1.67 1.28
N GLY A 271 13.18 -2.52 1.30
CA GLY A 271 13.30 -3.95 1.63
C GLY A 271 13.39 -4.20 3.14
N THR A 272 12.60 -3.48 3.92
CA THR A 272 12.48 -3.73 5.36
C THR A 272 11.32 -4.68 5.64
N PHE A 273 11.57 -5.68 6.48
CA PHE A 273 10.60 -6.70 6.83
C PHE A 273 10.46 -6.79 8.35
N LEU A 274 9.27 -6.48 8.86
CA LEU A 274 8.94 -6.59 10.29
C LEU A 274 7.95 -7.74 10.46
N ALA A 275 8.37 -8.81 11.13
CA ALA A 275 7.51 -9.94 11.48
C ALA A 275 6.43 -9.50 12.51
N PRO A 276 5.39 -10.32 12.76
CA PRO A 276 4.30 -9.95 13.66
C PRO A 276 4.76 -9.50 15.05
N TYR A 277 4.01 -8.58 15.64
CA TYR A 277 4.28 -8.00 16.95
C TYR A 277 5.65 -7.30 17.06
N THR A 278 6.14 -6.69 15.98
CA THR A 278 7.39 -5.92 15.99
C THR A 278 7.12 -4.43 16.13
N ILE A 279 7.68 -3.79 17.17
CA ILE A 279 7.42 -2.39 17.49
C ILE A 279 8.70 -1.58 17.31
N VAL A 280 8.67 -0.58 16.44
CA VAL A 280 9.77 0.37 16.26
C VAL A 280 9.50 1.63 17.04
N TYR A 281 10.44 2.05 17.88
CA TYR A 281 10.36 3.34 18.56
C TYR A 281 10.44 4.52 17.60
N GLN A 282 9.96 5.66 18.04
CA GLN A 282 10.11 6.94 17.36
C GLN A 282 11.57 7.26 17.03
N LEU A 283 11.79 8.10 16.02
CA LEU A 283 13.12 8.57 15.59
C LEU A 283 14.12 7.43 15.31
N SER A 284 13.62 6.31 14.79
CA SER A 284 14.44 5.16 14.44
C SER A 284 14.65 5.08 12.93
N ARG A 285 15.91 4.90 12.52
CA ARG A 285 16.23 4.43 11.17
C ARG A 285 16.24 2.90 11.19
N ILE A 286 15.42 2.29 10.34
CA ILE A 286 15.35 0.83 10.19
C ILE A 286 16.09 0.46 8.91
N ASN A 287 17.21 -0.25 9.03
CA ASN A 287 17.96 -0.67 7.86
C ASN A 287 17.22 -1.80 7.13
N LYS A 288 17.53 -1.97 5.84
CA LYS A 288 17.07 -3.12 5.06
C LYS A 288 17.44 -4.42 5.78
N GLY A 289 16.45 -5.28 6.03
CA GLY A 289 16.64 -6.48 6.85
C GLY A 289 15.33 -7.09 7.31
N PHE A 290 15.46 -8.16 8.09
CA PHE A 290 14.36 -8.87 8.76
C PHE A 290 14.46 -8.63 10.27
N TYR A 291 13.32 -8.37 10.90
CA TYR A 291 13.20 -8.08 12.33
C TYR A 291 11.99 -8.80 12.94
N GLY A 292 12.06 -9.07 14.24
CA GLY A 292 11.04 -9.84 14.95
C GLY A 292 11.02 -11.34 14.61
N PRO A 293 9.96 -12.06 15.03
CA PRO A 293 8.73 -11.56 15.65
C PRO A 293 8.88 -11.15 17.12
N SER A 294 7.86 -10.51 17.69
CA SER A 294 7.76 -10.17 19.12
C SER A 294 8.96 -9.38 19.67
N GLU A 295 9.37 -8.37 18.93
CA GLU A 295 10.57 -7.59 19.21
C GLU A 295 10.26 -6.08 19.32
N VAL A 296 11.05 -5.36 20.12
CA VAL A 296 11.01 -3.89 20.16
C VAL A 296 12.34 -3.32 19.66
N LEU A 297 12.31 -2.66 18.50
CA LEU A 297 13.46 -1.96 17.93
C LEU A 297 13.58 -0.57 18.53
N LYS A 298 14.66 -0.34 19.28
CA LYS A 298 14.95 0.94 19.92
C LYS A 298 16.23 1.54 19.40
N ASN A 299 16.20 2.82 19.06
CA ASN A 299 17.41 3.61 18.92
C ASN A 299 17.84 4.10 20.32
N LYS A 300 19.07 3.79 20.74
CA LYS A 300 19.63 4.20 22.03
C LYS A 300 20.83 5.13 21.86
N PRO A 301 20.70 6.25 21.13
CA PRO A 301 21.85 7.09 20.79
C PRO A 301 22.45 7.75 22.04
N LEU A 302 21.64 8.03 23.07
CA LEU A 302 22.09 8.63 24.34
C LEU A 302 22.82 7.65 25.25
N GLU A 303 22.48 6.36 25.22
CA GLU A 303 23.18 5.33 26.01
C GLU A 303 24.46 4.84 25.30
N LYS A 304 24.51 4.95 23.97
CA LYS A 304 25.58 4.38 23.13
C LYS A 304 26.43 5.44 22.41
N ASN A 305 26.20 6.75 22.65
CA ASN A 305 26.95 7.87 22.06
C ASN A 305 27.08 7.82 20.51
N ILE A 306 26.02 7.44 19.80
CA ILE A 306 26.04 7.16 18.33
C ILE A 306 26.00 8.44 17.46
N ILE A 307 26.40 9.61 17.99
CA ILE A 307 26.51 10.82 17.17
C ILE A 307 27.94 10.91 16.63
N GLU A 308 28.11 10.62 15.35
CA GLU A 308 29.37 10.91 14.65
C GLU A 308 29.55 12.42 14.53
N ARG A 309 30.65 12.95 15.07
CA ARG A 309 30.99 14.37 15.02
C ARG A 309 32.12 14.56 14.01
N ALA A 310 31.84 15.19 12.88
CA ALA A 310 32.85 15.58 11.90
C ALA A 310 33.33 17.03 12.16
N PRO A 311 34.60 17.36 11.93
CA PRO A 311 35.10 18.73 12.06
C PRO A 311 34.50 19.63 10.98
N PHE A 312 33.90 20.74 11.40
CA PHE A 312 33.47 21.81 10.50
C PHE A 312 34.69 22.64 10.10
N LYS A 313 35.28 22.33 8.93
CA LYS A 313 36.37 23.14 8.36
C LYS A 313 35.78 24.46 7.85
N LYS A 314 36.01 25.56 8.58
CA LYS A 314 35.80 26.92 8.07
C LYS A 314 36.81 27.15 6.94
N LEU A 315 36.32 27.68 5.81
CA LEU A 315 37.13 28.09 4.66
C LEU A 315 38.19 29.11 5.06
#